data_AF-A0A8J8ARR3-F1
#
_entry.id   AF-A0A8J8ARR3-F1
#
_cell.length_a   1.000
_cell.length_b   1.000
_cell.length_c   1.000
_cell.angle_alpha   90.00
_cell.angle_beta   90.00
_cell.angle_gamma   90.00
#
_symmetry.space_group_name_H-M   'P 1'
#
loop_
_entity.id
_entity.type
_entity.pdbx_description
1 polymer ?
#
loop_
_entity_poly.entity_id
_entity_poly.type
_entity_poly.pdbx_seq_one_letter_code
_entity_poly.pdbx_strand_id
1 'polypeptide(L)'
;MKWYEKEINHFPLWCVPYKVAHKYEWLSDEFAEGVKDELFLDIAIYGMYRENPEIWHRLIEEELMDIGAIKTLISSNHYSEEEFWSIFNKENYETIKRRMDPDNILRDIYKKTCFKSQD
;
A
#
# COMPACT_ATOMS: atom_id res chain seq x y z
N MET A 1 -3.94 -0.74 -17.38
CA MET A 1 -5.30 -0.18 -17.54
C MET A 1 -6.36 -1.20 -17.99
N LYS A 2 -6.09 -2.12 -18.93
CA LYS A 2 -7.10 -3.14 -19.35
C LYS A 2 -7.68 -3.95 -18.19
N TRP A 3 -6.84 -4.37 -17.23
CA TRP A 3 -7.30 -5.04 -16.01
C TRP A 3 -8.27 -4.16 -15.22
N TYR A 4 -7.90 -2.90 -14.97
CA TYR A 4 -8.73 -1.96 -14.21
C TYR A 4 -10.10 -1.75 -14.84
N GLU A 5 -10.15 -1.55 -16.16
CA GLU A 5 -11.41 -1.41 -16.90
C GLU A 5 -12.30 -2.67 -16.82
N LYS A 6 -11.68 -3.86 -16.78
CA LYS A 6 -12.40 -5.13 -16.70
C LYS A 6 -12.92 -5.41 -15.29
N GLU A 7 -12.05 -5.30 -14.29
CA GLU A 7 -12.35 -5.72 -12.92
C GLU A 7 -13.04 -4.59 -12.12
N ILE A 8 -12.46 -3.38 -12.13
CA ILE A 8 -12.89 -2.28 -11.25
C ILE A 8 -13.93 -1.38 -11.93
N ASN A 9 -13.70 -1.01 -13.19
CA ASN A 9 -14.58 -0.20 -14.03
C ASN A 9 -15.24 1.01 -13.34
N HIS A 10 -14.50 1.70 -12.48
CA HIS A 10 -14.98 2.89 -11.76
C HIS A 10 -14.22 4.12 -12.21
N PHE A 11 -14.97 5.16 -12.58
CA PHE A 11 -14.45 6.43 -13.06
C PHE A 11 -15.25 7.60 -12.44
N PRO A 12 -14.65 8.79 -12.33
CA PRO A 12 -13.32 9.19 -12.81
C PRO A 12 -12.16 8.65 -11.94
N LEU A 13 -10.96 8.66 -12.53
CA LEU A 13 -9.69 8.43 -11.84
C LEU A 13 -8.96 9.76 -11.64
N TRP A 14 -8.44 9.99 -10.44
CA TRP A 14 -7.44 11.03 -10.22
C TRP A 14 -6.07 10.45 -10.55
N CYS A 15 -5.34 11.08 -11.47
CA CYS A 15 -4.07 10.57 -11.99
C CYS A 15 -2.97 11.64 -11.87
N VAL A 16 -1.87 11.31 -11.19
CA VAL A 16 -0.71 12.19 -11.05
C VAL A 16 0.53 11.48 -11.57
N PRO A 17 1.02 11.82 -12.77
CA PRO A 17 2.32 11.38 -13.22
C PRO A 17 3.41 12.18 -12.49
N TYR A 18 4.44 11.50 -12.01
CA TYR A 18 5.58 12.16 -11.37
C TYR A 18 6.87 11.38 -11.57
N LYS A 19 8.00 12.07 -11.40
CA LYS A 19 9.32 11.44 -11.34
C LYS A 19 9.71 11.25 -9.88
N VAL A 20 10.12 10.05 -9.50
CA VAL A 20 10.63 9.79 -8.15
C VAL A 20 12.00 10.45 -7.99
N ALA A 21 12.18 11.21 -6.91
CA ALA A 21 13.42 11.94 -6.65
C ALA A 21 14.52 11.06 -6.04
N HIS A 22 14.12 10.07 -5.23
CA HIS A 22 14.97 9.06 -4.60
C HIS A 22 14.10 7.86 -4.19
N LYS A 23 14.73 6.70 -4.03
CA LYS A 23 14.06 5.48 -3.55
C LYS A 23 13.40 5.75 -2.19
N TYR A 24 12.14 5.35 -2.06
CA TYR A 24 11.40 5.46 -0.81
C TYR A 24 11.99 4.53 0.25
N GLU A 25 12.49 5.08 1.36
CA GLU A 25 13.13 4.31 2.44
C GLU A 25 12.15 3.48 3.27
N TRP A 26 10.85 3.74 3.11
CA TRP A 26 9.79 2.96 3.72
C TRP A 26 9.39 1.72 2.90
N LEU A 27 9.94 1.55 1.69
CA LEU A 27 9.83 0.31 0.93
C LEU A 27 10.96 -0.64 1.29
N SER A 28 10.67 -1.95 1.31
CA SER A 28 11.70 -2.98 1.49
C SER A 28 12.74 -2.89 0.37
N ASP A 29 13.94 -3.39 0.65
CA ASP A 29 15.00 -3.37 -0.36
C ASP A 29 14.64 -4.27 -1.53
N GLU A 30 14.08 -5.45 -1.25
CA GLU A 30 13.60 -6.40 -2.24
C GLU A 30 12.55 -5.80 -3.17
N PHE A 31 11.55 -5.10 -2.62
CA PHE A 31 10.51 -4.46 -3.42
C PHE A 31 11.11 -3.38 -4.33
N ALA A 32 11.93 -2.51 -3.75
CA ALA A 32 12.48 -1.38 -4.47
C ALA A 32 13.52 -1.76 -5.52
N GLU A 33 14.23 -2.88 -5.37
CA GLU A 33 15.09 -3.45 -6.43
C GLU A 33 14.28 -3.92 -7.64
N GLY A 34 13.01 -4.32 -7.43
CA GLY A 34 12.07 -4.66 -8.49
C GLY A 34 11.61 -3.46 -9.32
N VAL A 35 11.64 -2.25 -8.73
CA VAL A 35 11.23 -1.01 -9.39
C VAL A 35 12.38 -0.45 -10.23
N LYS A 36 12.27 -0.56 -11.56
CA LYS A 36 13.31 -0.11 -12.50
C LYS A 36 13.04 1.26 -13.12
N ASP A 37 11.79 1.71 -13.09
CA ASP A 37 11.37 2.98 -13.67
C ASP A 37 11.51 4.12 -12.67
N GLU A 38 11.87 5.30 -13.18
CA GLU A 38 11.92 6.53 -12.38
C GLU A 38 10.62 7.34 -12.48
N LEU A 39 9.72 6.96 -13.40
CA LEU A 39 8.44 7.61 -13.64
C LEU A 39 7.31 6.78 -13.05
N PHE A 40 6.51 7.42 -12.21
CA PHE A 40 5.42 6.80 -11.48
C PHE A 40 4.10 7.46 -11.86
N LEU A 41 3.03 6.69 -11.72
CA LEU A 41 1.66 7.17 -11.83
C LEU A 41 0.94 6.90 -10.52
N ASP A 42 0.64 7.95 -9.75
CA ASP A 42 -0.24 7.86 -8.59
C ASP A 42 -1.70 7.95 -9.04
N ILE A 43 -2.50 6.97 -8.61
CA ILE A 43 -3.90 6.83 -8.99
C ILE A 43 -4.74 6.78 -7.72
N ALA A 44 -5.70 7.69 -7.62
CA ALA A 44 -6.70 7.67 -6.56
C ALA A 44 -8.10 7.40 -7.11
N ILE A 45 -8.80 6.48 -6.44
CA ILE A 45 -10.17 6.04 -6.75
C ILE A 45 -11.09 6.64 -5.68
N TYR A 46 -11.91 7.61 -6.06
CA TYR A 46 -12.83 8.28 -5.14
C TYR A 46 -14.28 7.88 -5.38
N GLY A 47 -15.04 7.76 -4.28
CA GLY A 47 -16.50 7.56 -4.33
C GLY A 47 -16.94 6.21 -4.90
N MET A 48 -16.06 5.21 -4.95
CA MET A 48 -16.45 3.87 -5.38
C MET A 48 -17.21 3.17 -4.27
N TYR A 49 -18.52 2.98 -4.47
CA TYR A 49 -19.34 2.16 -3.61
C TYR A 49 -19.40 0.73 -4.15
N ARG A 50 -19.15 -0.24 -3.28
CA ARG A 50 -19.29 -1.67 -3.54
C ARG A 50 -19.84 -2.33 -2.29
N GLU A 51 -20.71 -3.32 -2.48
CA GLU A 51 -20.98 -4.29 -1.42
C GLU A 51 -19.70 -5.08 -1.14
N ASN A 52 -19.43 -5.39 0.13
CA ASN A 52 -18.23 -6.10 0.59
C ASN A 52 -16.92 -5.44 0.10
N PRO A 53 -16.65 -4.17 0.48
CA PRO A 53 -15.52 -3.38 -0.03
C PRO A 53 -14.15 -4.03 0.19
N GLU A 54 -14.01 -4.89 1.20
CA GLU A 54 -12.80 -5.68 1.48
C GLU A 54 -12.38 -6.57 0.31
N ILE A 55 -13.33 -7.16 -0.43
CA ILE A 55 -13.03 -8.01 -1.60
C ILE A 55 -12.33 -7.18 -2.67
N TRP A 56 -12.81 -5.95 -2.90
CA TRP A 56 -12.26 -5.05 -3.89
C TRP A 56 -10.91 -4.47 -3.49
N HIS A 57 -10.73 -4.18 -2.20
CA HIS A 57 -9.42 -3.80 -1.68
C HIS A 57 -8.41 -4.93 -1.85
N ARG A 58 -8.76 -6.18 -1.54
CA ARG A 58 -7.89 -7.34 -1.77
C ARG A 58 -7.55 -7.55 -3.24
N LEU A 59 -8.55 -7.50 -4.12
CA LEU A 59 -8.35 -7.65 -5.57
C LEU A 59 -7.35 -6.61 -6.12
N ILE A 60 -7.44 -5.36 -5.65
CA ILE A 60 -6.49 -4.30 -6.01
C ILE A 60 -5.11 -4.56 -5.40
N GLU A 61 -5.04 -4.99 -4.14
CA GLU A 61 -3.77 -5.30 -3.47
C GLU A 61 -3.01 -6.43 -4.17
N GLU A 62 -3.70 -7.50 -4.55
CA GLU A 62 -3.13 -8.64 -5.29
C GLU A 62 -2.57 -8.23 -6.65
N GLU A 63 -3.35 -7.50 -7.46
CA GLU A 63 -2.88 -7.01 -8.76
C GLU A 63 -1.67 -6.07 -8.61
N LEU A 64 -1.68 -5.18 -7.60
CA LEU A 64 -0.56 -4.28 -7.37
C LEU A 64 0.71 -5.05 -7.00
N MET A 65 0.61 -6.06 -6.13
CA MET A 65 1.74 -6.93 -5.80
C MET A 65 2.28 -7.65 -7.04
N ASP A 66 1.41 -8.20 -7.89
CA ASP A 66 1.79 -8.94 -9.10
C ASP A 66 2.56 -8.08 -10.12
N ILE A 67 2.21 -6.80 -10.23
CA ILE A 67 2.87 -5.88 -11.18
C ILE A 67 4.01 -5.07 -10.57
N GLY A 68 4.37 -5.32 -9.31
CA GLY A 68 5.41 -4.56 -8.61
C GLY A 68 5.02 -3.11 -8.33
N ALA A 69 3.73 -2.85 -8.12
CA ALA A 69 3.19 -1.57 -7.70
C ALA A 69 2.77 -1.60 -6.23
N ILE A 70 2.56 -0.42 -5.65
CA ILE A 70 2.23 -0.27 -4.23
C ILE A 70 0.89 0.38 -4.05
N LYS A 71 0.18 -0.06 -3.01
CA LYS A 71 -0.94 0.69 -2.45
C LYS A 71 -0.43 1.51 -1.28
N THR A 72 -0.72 2.81 -1.30
CA THR A 72 -0.37 3.69 -0.17
C THR A 72 -1.30 3.43 1.01
N LEU A 73 -0.79 3.61 2.23
CA LEU A 73 -1.48 3.27 3.49
C LEU A 73 -2.49 4.35 3.94
N ILE A 74 -3.28 4.88 3.00
CA ILE A 74 -4.26 5.96 3.23
C ILE A 74 -5.71 5.47 3.25
N SER A 75 -5.98 4.26 2.74
CA SER A 75 -7.30 3.61 2.73
C SER A 75 -7.28 2.33 3.57
N SER A 76 -8.41 1.60 3.63
CA SER A 76 -8.45 0.23 4.18
C SER A 76 -7.43 -0.65 3.46
N ASN A 77 -6.62 -1.39 4.22
CA ASN A 77 -5.69 -2.37 3.69
C ASN A 77 -5.98 -3.73 4.32
N HIS A 78 -5.74 -4.81 3.58
CA HIS A 78 -6.10 -6.16 4.05
C HIS A 78 -4.96 -7.17 3.91
N TYR A 79 -3.72 -6.68 3.83
CA TYR A 79 -2.50 -7.48 3.80
C TYR A 79 -2.39 -8.45 4.98
N SER A 80 -1.90 -9.67 4.70
CA SER A 80 -1.29 -10.49 5.74
C SER A 80 -0.04 -9.77 6.28
N GLU A 81 0.40 -10.12 7.48
CA GLU A 81 1.61 -9.50 8.04
C GLU A 81 2.85 -9.80 7.19
N GLU A 82 2.91 -11.00 6.59
CA GLU A 82 3.98 -11.41 5.67
C GLU A 82 3.97 -10.58 4.38
N GLU A 83 2.81 -10.42 3.74
CA GLU A 83 2.65 -9.56 2.56
C GLU A 83 3.02 -8.11 2.87
N PHE A 84 2.62 -7.61 4.04
CA PHE A 84 2.93 -6.25 4.42
C PHE A 84 4.44 -6.03 4.52
N TRP A 85 5.16 -6.92 5.23
CA TRP A 85 6.60 -6.76 5.42
C TRP A 85 7.44 -7.18 4.22
N SER A 86 6.88 -7.84 3.20
CA SER A 86 7.56 -8.03 1.92
C SER A 86 7.59 -6.73 1.10
N ILE A 87 6.63 -5.82 1.30
CA ILE A 87 6.53 -4.53 0.59
C ILE A 87 7.19 -3.40 1.40
N PHE A 88 6.94 -3.33 2.70
CA PHE A 88 7.36 -2.23 3.57
C PHE A 88 8.61 -2.57 4.38
N ASN A 89 9.49 -1.59 4.58
CA ASN A 89 10.75 -1.82 5.28
C ASN A 89 10.56 -1.98 6.80
N LYS A 90 10.55 -3.23 7.27
CA LYS A 90 10.37 -3.55 8.69
C LYS A 90 11.49 -2.99 9.57
N GLU A 91 12.74 -3.13 9.14
CA GLU A 91 13.91 -2.71 9.94
C GLU A 91 13.94 -1.19 10.15
N ASN A 92 13.72 -0.42 9.07
CA ASN A 92 13.62 1.04 9.15
C ASN A 92 12.47 1.47 10.04
N TYR A 93 11.30 0.84 9.88
CA TYR A 93 10.14 1.10 10.71
C TYR A 93 10.43 0.84 12.20
N GLU A 94 10.95 -0.34 12.55
CA GLU A 94 11.23 -0.71 13.94
C GLU A 94 12.28 0.20 14.58
N THR A 95 13.30 0.60 13.81
CA THR A 95 14.33 1.54 14.26
C THR A 95 13.74 2.88 14.64
N ILE A 96 12.86 3.44 13.81
CA ILE A 96 12.17 4.69 14.12
C ILE A 96 11.15 4.51 15.24
N LYS A 97 10.40 3.40 15.26
CA LYS A 97 9.42 3.09 16.31
C LYS A 97 10.07 3.06 17.70
N ARG A 98 11.20 2.37 17.87
CA ARG A 98 11.94 2.35 19.14
C ARG A 98 12.41 3.73 19.58
N ARG A 99 12.80 4.58 18.62
CA ARG A 99 13.29 5.93 18.92
C ARG A 99 12.15 6.89 19.29
N MET A 100 11.02 6.80 18.60
CA MET A 100 9.94 7.77 18.69
C MET A 100 8.82 7.35 19.66
N ASP A 101 8.73 6.07 19.98
CA ASP A 101 7.76 5.49 20.92
C ASP A 101 8.42 4.39 21.76
N PRO A 102 9.39 4.75 22.62
CA PRO A 102 10.21 3.79 23.37
C PRO A 102 9.39 2.93 24.34
N ASP A 103 8.27 3.45 24.84
CA ASP A 103 7.35 2.74 25.73
C ASP A 103 6.27 1.95 24.96
N ASN A 104 6.32 1.98 23.62
CA ASN A 104 5.41 1.27 22.71
C ASN A 104 3.91 1.53 22.99
N ILE A 105 3.56 2.79 23.20
CA ILE A 105 2.20 3.24 23.54
C ILE A 105 1.30 3.24 22.30
N LEU A 106 1.84 3.63 21.15
CA LEU A 106 1.10 3.68 19.90
C LEU A 106 1.03 2.28 19.27
N ARG A 107 -0.06 1.99 18.54
CA ARG A 107 -0.14 0.76 17.74
C ARG A 107 1.03 0.68 16.76
N ASP A 108 1.44 -0.54 16.44
CA ASP A 108 2.35 -0.73 15.34
C ASP A 108 1.68 -0.39 14.00
N ILE A 109 2.48 -0.07 12.98
CA ILE A 109 1.95 0.43 11.70
C ILE A 109 1.07 -0.61 11.01
N TYR A 110 1.47 -1.88 11.00
CA TYR A 110 0.68 -2.97 10.40
C TYR A 110 -0.70 -3.08 11.07
N LYS A 111 -0.74 -3.16 12.41
CA LYS A 111 -1.98 -3.17 13.18
C LYS A 111 -2.79 -1.89 13.00
N LYS A 112 -2.16 -0.74 12.78
CA LYS A 112 -2.87 0.51 12.52
C LYS A 112 -3.55 0.50 11.16
N THR A 113 -2.94 -0.08 10.14
CA THR A 113 -3.37 0.07 8.73
C THR A 113 -4.10 -1.12 8.15
N CYS A 114 -3.92 -2.31 8.74
CA CYS A 114 -4.46 -3.57 8.22
C CYS A 114 -5.39 -4.30 9.20
N PHE A 115 -5.27 -4.04 10.51
CA PHE A 115 -6.11 -4.70 11.51
C PHE A 115 -7.41 -3.93 11.71
N LYS A 116 -8.56 -4.61 11.59
CA LYS A 116 -9.85 -4.12 12.10
C LYS A 116 -10.07 -4.73 13.49
N SER A 117 -10.40 -3.93 14.51
CA SER A 117 -10.82 -4.54 15.78
C SER A 117 -12.10 -5.32 15.52
N GLN A 118 -12.15 -6.54 16.05
CA GLN A 118 -13.42 -7.24 16.21
C GLN A 118 -14.08 -6.59 17.42
N ASP A 119 -15.03 -5.69 17.15
CA ASP A 119 -16.00 -5.22 18.13
C ASP A 119 -17.30 -6.00 17.93
#